data_AF-A0A6N4T8S8-F1
#
_entry.id   AF-A0A6N4T8S8-F1
#
_cell.length_a   1.000
_cell.length_b   1.000
_cell.length_c   1.000
_cell.angle_alpha   90.00
_cell.angle_beta   90.00
_cell.angle_gamma   90.00
#
_symmetry.space_group_name_H-M   'P 1'
#
loop_
_entity.id
_entity.type
_entity.pdbx_description
1 polymer ?
#
loop_
_entity_poly.entity_id
_entity_poly.type
_entity_poly.pdbx_seq_one_letter_code
_entity_poly.pdbx_strand_id
1 'polypeptide(L)'
;MKYRKGQHLLCIALGLSLGLSSITASAQALYQVPGRFLRPEISTDEGGLWSMMDREETKLRRSPFVLKDKEFTQYVQGLTCKLAPEHCPDIRVHIVRNHYFNANMAPNGMMQVWSGLMLRADNEAQLASVLGHEIGHYLERHTLSNLRDIKSRAAFGQFLGLFGLIGALGQVGLLAGQFSFSREHESDADRIGIVLLHNAHYDTTEAAKIWENLREESKAGPLGDPAKNSPMFATHPPIHERKEKLEQYAALLNTQGSNNQQEWLERTAPFLHDWLVDEIKRGSYAESLVLFERLSGRQVKQAEYLWAKAEILRLRNQDKDADLALTQYQAAIAAGNEPAETHRGMGLIWRQKGNKDQAKLCFEQYLQSAPEAGDALMIKSYIEDLNT
;
A
#
# COMPACT_ATOMS: atom_id res chain seq x y z
N MET A 1 -25.88 -34.71 -71.34
CA MET A 1 -24.77 -35.10 -70.43
C MET A 1 -24.43 -33.89 -69.57
N LYS A 2 -24.81 -33.88 -68.29
CA LYS A 2 -24.72 -32.70 -67.41
C LYS A 2 -23.55 -32.85 -66.42
N TYR A 3 -22.67 -31.85 -66.40
CA TYR A 3 -21.51 -31.70 -65.54
C TYR A 3 -21.90 -31.49 -64.05
N ARG A 4 -21.22 -32.20 -63.14
CA ARG A 4 -21.26 -31.98 -61.68
C ARG A 4 -20.40 -30.77 -61.30
N LYS A 5 -20.99 -29.77 -60.64
CA LYS A 5 -20.29 -28.69 -59.92
C LYS A 5 -20.10 -29.10 -58.45
N GLY A 6 -18.89 -28.90 -57.94
CA GLY A 6 -18.57 -29.05 -56.52
C GLY A 6 -19.14 -27.90 -55.68
N GLN A 7 -19.61 -28.21 -54.48
CA GLN A 7 -19.98 -27.26 -53.44
C GLN A 7 -18.86 -27.27 -52.38
N HIS A 8 -18.16 -26.14 -52.23
CA HIS A 8 -17.47 -25.80 -51.00
C HIS A 8 -18.33 -24.75 -50.30
N LEU A 9 -18.97 -25.13 -49.19
CA LEU A 9 -19.63 -24.17 -48.30
C LEU A 9 -18.56 -23.62 -47.34
N LEU A 10 -18.37 -22.31 -47.42
CA LEU A 10 -17.56 -21.47 -46.54
C LEU A 10 -18.34 -21.28 -45.22
N CYS A 11 -17.86 -21.83 -44.11
CA CYS A 11 -18.35 -21.46 -42.78
C CYS A 11 -17.78 -20.08 -42.41
N ILE A 12 -18.64 -19.05 -42.43
CA ILE A 12 -18.33 -17.73 -41.88
C ILE A 12 -18.52 -17.80 -40.37
N ALA A 13 -17.42 -17.67 -39.61
CA ALA A 13 -17.45 -17.42 -38.18
C ALA A 13 -17.90 -15.97 -37.94
N LEU A 14 -19.16 -15.80 -37.54
CA LEU A 14 -19.74 -14.52 -37.11
C LEU A 14 -20.17 -14.70 -35.65
N GLY A 15 -19.33 -14.26 -34.72
CA GLY A 15 -19.69 -14.27 -33.31
C GLY A 15 -18.52 -13.92 -32.42
N LEU A 16 -18.31 -12.62 -32.15
CA LEU A 16 -17.58 -12.10 -30.97
C LEU A 16 -17.54 -10.56 -30.84
N SER A 17 -18.31 -9.77 -31.62
CA SER A 17 -18.20 -8.29 -31.59
C SER A 17 -19.22 -7.54 -30.72
N LEU A 18 -20.30 -8.18 -30.25
CA LEU A 18 -21.38 -7.47 -29.52
C LEU A 18 -21.07 -7.19 -28.04
N GLY A 19 -20.18 -7.94 -27.39
CA GLY A 19 -19.89 -7.78 -25.95
C GLY A 19 -18.91 -6.66 -25.62
N LEU A 20 -17.92 -6.39 -26.49
CA LEU A 20 -16.91 -5.36 -26.27
C LEU A 20 -17.49 -3.94 -26.37
N SER A 21 -18.42 -3.71 -27.32
CA SER A 21 -19.02 -2.39 -27.55
C SER A 21 -19.91 -1.92 -26.39
N SER A 22 -20.63 -2.82 -25.71
CA SER A 22 -21.46 -2.49 -24.55
C SER A 22 -20.65 -2.13 -23.31
N ILE A 23 -19.48 -2.75 -23.13
CA ILE A 23 -18.62 -2.54 -21.96
C ILE A 23 -17.96 -1.14 -22.01
N THR A 24 -17.42 -0.76 -23.17
CA THR A 24 -16.85 0.59 -23.37
C THR A 24 -17.88 1.70 -23.21
N ALA A 25 -19.16 1.45 -23.53
CA ALA A 25 -20.23 2.42 -23.34
C ALA A 25 -20.56 2.64 -21.85
N SER A 26 -20.50 1.59 -21.02
CA SER A 26 -20.73 1.69 -19.57
C SER A 26 -19.64 2.49 -18.85
N ALA A 27 -18.37 2.28 -19.19
CA ALA A 27 -17.26 3.04 -18.60
C ALA A 27 -17.33 4.54 -18.97
N GLN A 28 -17.57 4.85 -20.24
CA GLN A 28 -17.71 6.22 -20.73
C GLN A 28 -18.93 6.93 -20.10
N ALA A 29 -20.00 6.19 -19.82
CA ALA A 29 -21.17 6.72 -19.13
C ALA A 29 -20.90 7.02 -17.64
N LEU A 30 -19.98 6.29 -17.01
CA LEU A 30 -19.56 6.56 -15.63
C LEU A 30 -18.60 7.75 -15.55
N TYR A 31 -17.63 7.85 -16.46
CA TYR A 31 -16.69 8.97 -16.49
C TYR A 31 -15.96 9.07 -17.83
N GLN A 32 -15.79 10.29 -18.31
CA GLN A 32 -14.88 10.59 -19.42
C GLN A 32 -13.61 11.22 -18.87
N VAL A 33 -12.48 10.52 -19.02
CA VAL A 33 -11.17 11.04 -18.62
C VAL A 33 -10.87 12.31 -19.41
N PRO A 34 -10.61 13.46 -18.75
CA PRO A 34 -10.29 14.68 -19.45
C PRO A 34 -8.91 14.57 -20.10
N GLY A 35 -8.70 15.33 -21.18
CA GLY A 35 -7.39 15.44 -21.81
C GLY A 35 -6.34 16.01 -20.85
N ARG A 36 -5.06 15.81 -21.19
CA ARG A 36 -3.93 16.28 -20.39
C ARG A 36 -4.02 17.77 -20.04
N PHE A 37 -3.77 18.11 -18.77
CA PHE A 37 -3.75 19.50 -18.33
C PHE A 37 -2.50 20.24 -18.82
N LEU A 38 -2.68 21.50 -19.21
CA LEU A 38 -1.56 22.42 -19.34
C LEU A 38 -1.18 22.93 -17.96
N ARG A 39 0.13 23.15 -17.75
CA ARG A 39 0.61 23.79 -16.53
C ARG A 39 -0.04 25.18 -16.40
N PRO A 40 -0.73 25.48 -15.28
CA PRO A 40 -1.39 26.77 -15.09
C PRO A 40 -0.38 27.92 -14.99
N GLU A 41 -0.80 29.11 -15.42
CA GLU A 41 -0.04 30.35 -15.25
C GLU A 41 0.24 30.62 -13.76
N ILE A 42 1.50 30.98 -13.43
CA ILE A 42 1.96 31.15 -12.04
C ILE A 42 1.20 32.25 -11.29
N SER A 43 0.57 33.18 -12.00
CA SER A 43 -0.25 34.24 -11.43
C SER A 43 -1.63 33.77 -10.94
N THR A 44 -2.04 32.55 -11.27
CA THR A 44 -3.29 31.95 -10.77
C THR A 44 -3.07 31.28 -9.42
N ASP A 45 -4.16 31.05 -8.68
CA ASP A 45 -4.12 30.29 -7.42
C ASP A 45 -3.57 28.88 -7.62
N GLU A 46 -3.99 28.22 -8.71
CA GLU A 46 -3.53 26.89 -9.09
C GLU A 46 -2.05 26.88 -9.49
N GLY A 47 -1.61 27.83 -10.31
CA GLY A 47 -0.19 27.93 -10.69
C GLY A 47 0.72 28.21 -9.49
N GLY A 48 0.24 29.04 -8.55
CA GLY A 48 0.90 29.23 -7.25
C GLY A 48 0.96 27.94 -6.43
N LEU A 49 -0.14 27.18 -6.36
CA LEU A 49 -0.21 25.88 -5.69
C LEU A 49 0.80 24.89 -6.27
N TRP A 50 0.86 24.77 -7.59
CA TRP A 50 1.83 23.91 -8.27
C TRP A 50 3.27 24.31 -7.96
N SER A 51 3.59 25.61 -7.97
CA SER A 51 4.94 26.09 -7.64
C SER A 51 5.35 25.77 -6.20
N MET A 52 4.42 25.79 -5.25
CA MET A 52 4.71 25.38 -3.88
C MET A 52 4.92 23.87 -3.78
N MET A 53 4.12 23.07 -4.49
CA MET A 53 4.30 21.62 -4.54
C MET A 53 5.62 21.21 -5.20
N ASP A 54 6.11 21.95 -6.19
CA ASP A 54 7.45 21.72 -6.76
C ASP A 54 8.57 21.88 -5.70
N ARG A 55 8.38 22.80 -4.74
CA ARG A 55 9.33 23.00 -3.62
C ARG A 55 9.25 21.85 -2.64
N GLU A 56 8.05 21.39 -2.28
CA GLU A 56 7.88 20.23 -1.39
C GLU A 56 8.41 18.95 -2.05
N GLU A 57 8.17 18.75 -3.35
CA GLU A 57 8.74 17.64 -4.12
C GLU A 57 10.28 17.66 -4.11
N THR A 58 10.87 18.85 -4.23
CA THR A 58 12.33 19.00 -4.15
C THR A 58 12.88 18.57 -2.77
N LYS A 59 12.16 18.86 -1.68
CA LYS A 59 12.54 18.40 -0.34
C LYS A 59 12.35 16.89 -0.21
N LEU A 60 11.22 16.37 -0.67
CA LEU A 60 10.90 14.94 -0.67
C LEU A 60 12.00 14.12 -1.32
N ARG A 61 12.42 14.50 -2.54
CA ARG A 61 13.49 13.80 -3.28
C ARG A 61 14.82 13.69 -2.54
N ARG A 62 15.07 14.56 -1.56
CA ARG A 62 16.30 14.57 -0.73
C ARG A 62 16.11 13.85 0.61
N SER A 63 14.90 13.43 0.94
CA SER A 63 14.56 12.78 2.20
C SER A 63 15.23 11.40 2.31
N PRO A 64 15.76 11.02 3.49
CA PRO A 64 16.26 9.67 3.72
C PRO A 64 15.16 8.61 3.71
N PHE A 65 13.89 9.02 3.83
CA PHE A 65 12.74 8.12 3.81
C PHE A 65 12.28 7.75 2.40
N VAL A 66 12.77 8.40 1.34
CA VAL A 66 12.44 8.01 -0.03
C VAL A 66 13.24 6.77 -0.42
N LEU A 67 12.53 5.74 -0.89
CA LEU A 67 13.14 4.53 -1.43
C LEU A 67 13.87 4.86 -2.73
N LYS A 68 15.15 4.49 -2.80
CA LYS A 68 16.04 4.82 -3.93
C LYS A 68 16.09 3.74 -5.02
N ASP A 69 15.33 2.67 -4.84
CA ASP A 69 15.25 1.59 -5.82
C ASP A 69 14.58 2.08 -7.10
N LYS A 70 15.38 2.21 -8.16
CA LYS A 70 14.91 2.78 -9.44
C LYS A 70 14.00 1.83 -10.18
N GLU A 71 14.26 0.53 -10.12
CA GLU A 71 13.47 -0.48 -10.85
C GLU A 71 12.06 -0.56 -10.26
N PHE A 72 11.95 -0.68 -8.94
CA PHE A 72 10.66 -0.73 -8.27
C PHE A 72 9.89 0.59 -8.40
N THR A 73 10.57 1.74 -8.32
CA THR A 73 9.93 3.04 -8.56
C THR A 73 9.40 3.15 -9.99
N GLN A 74 10.16 2.69 -10.99
CA GLN A 74 9.71 2.66 -12.39
C GLN A 74 8.55 1.70 -12.62
N TYR A 75 8.54 0.56 -11.93
CA TYR A 75 7.41 -0.37 -11.97
C TYR A 75 6.13 0.30 -11.48
N VAL A 76 6.14 0.96 -10.30
CA VAL A 76 4.97 1.69 -9.78
C VAL A 76 4.59 2.87 -10.67
N GLN A 77 5.55 3.61 -11.22
CA GLN A 77 5.30 4.64 -12.24
C GLN A 77 4.64 4.04 -13.50
N GLY A 78 5.02 2.83 -13.90
CA GLY A 78 4.38 2.11 -14.99
C GLY A 78 2.89 1.86 -14.74
N LEU A 79 2.51 1.56 -13.48
CA LEU A 79 1.11 1.37 -13.10
C LEU A 79 0.31 2.66 -13.26
N THR A 80 0.84 3.81 -12.81
CA THR A 80 0.15 5.09 -12.97
C THR A 80 -0.01 5.48 -14.45
N CYS A 81 0.99 5.17 -15.27
CA CYS A 81 0.94 5.38 -16.72
C CYS A 81 -0.05 4.44 -17.42
N LYS A 82 -0.24 3.21 -16.93
CA LYS A 82 -1.33 2.32 -17.41
C LYS A 82 -2.70 2.89 -17.07
N LEU A 83 -2.86 3.42 -15.85
CA LEU A 83 -4.13 3.96 -15.35
C LEU A 83 -4.54 5.25 -16.08
N ALA A 84 -3.59 6.17 -16.30
CA ALA A 84 -3.86 7.45 -16.97
C ALA A 84 -2.80 7.76 -18.05
N PRO A 85 -2.86 7.11 -19.23
CA PRO A 85 -1.83 7.21 -20.25
C PRO A 85 -1.54 8.64 -20.73
N GLU A 86 -2.57 9.45 -20.94
CA GLU A 86 -2.42 10.84 -21.41
C GLU A 86 -1.79 11.76 -20.34
N HIS A 87 -1.98 11.45 -19.06
CA HIS A 87 -1.45 12.21 -17.93
C HIS A 87 -0.13 11.64 -17.38
N CYS A 88 0.34 10.48 -17.89
CA CYS A 88 1.61 9.86 -17.50
C CYS A 88 2.80 10.84 -17.43
N PRO A 89 2.99 11.78 -18.38
CA PRO A 89 4.08 12.75 -18.31
C PRO A 89 3.98 13.75 -17.14
N ASP A 90 2.79 13.90 -16.54
CA ASP A 90 2.55 14.76 -15.39
C ASP A 90 2.79 14.03 -14.06
N ILE A 91 2.67 12.70 -14.04
CA ILE A 91 2.75 11.91 -12.80
C ILE A 91 4.20 11.56 -12.48
N ARG A 92 4.63 11.84 -11.24
CA ARG A 92 5.97 11.49 -10.72
C ARG A 92 5.84 10.76 -9.40
N VAL A 93 6.09 9.46 -9.42
CA VAL A 93 5.96 8.58 -8.24
C VAL A 93 7.20 8.68 -7.34
N HIS A 94 6.96 8.85 -6.04
CA HIS A 94 7.94 8.78 -4.97
C HIS A 94 7.49 7.76 -3.92
N ILE A 95 8.25 6.68 -3.76
CA ILE A 95 7.96 5.66 -2.75
C ILE A 95 8.58 6.08 -1.42
N VAL A 96 7.78 6.11 -0.36
CA VAL A 96 8.18 6.61 0.96
C VAL A 96 8.11 5.48 1.98
N ARG A 97 9.23 5.21 2.67
CA ARG A 97 9.32 4.27 3.78
C ARG A 97 8.52 4.82 4.97
N ASN A 98 7.31 4.30 5.14
CA ASN A 98 6.38 4.67 6.20
C ASN A 98 5.38 3.52 6.38
N HIS A 99 5.26 2.99 7.61
CA HIS A 99 4.45 1.81 7.92
C HIS A 99 2.93 2.03 7.85
N TYR A 100 2.46 3.28 7.76
CA TYR A 100 1.03 3.54 7.61
C TYR A 100 0.54 3.26 6.19
N PHE A 101 -0.70 2.77 6.08
CA PHE A 101 -1.42 2.70 4.82
C PHE A 101 -1.70 4.13 4.32
N ASN A 102 -1.07 4.55 3.23
CA ASN A 102 -1.35 5.85 2.61
C ASN A 102 -0.80 5.94 1.17
N ALA A 103 -1.48 6.76 0.37
CA ALA A 103 -0.94 7.38 -0.84
C ALA A 103 -1.52 8.79 -0.95
N ASN A 104 -0.84 9.68 -1.66
CA ASN A 104 -1.42 10.96 -2.03
C ASN A 104 -0.90 11.43 -3.38
N MET A 105 -1.71 12.24 -4.06
CA MET A 105 -1.29 12.94 -5.27
C MET A 105 -1.46 14.45 -5.11
N ALA A 106 -0.38 15.18 -5.38
CA ALA A 106 -0.38 16.62 -5.36
C ALA A 106 -0.85 17.21 -6.70
N PRO A 107 -1.35 18.46 -6.72
CA PRO A 107 -1.82 19.16 -7.92
C PRO A 107 -0.81 19.25 -9.05
N ASN A 108 0.50 19.26 -8.77
CA ASN A 108 1.53 19.31 -9.79
C ASN A 108 1.87 17.93 -10.38
N GLY A 109 1.18 16.86 -9.94
CA GLY A 109 1.42 15.47 -10.36
C GLY A 109 2.46 14.71 -9.54
N MET A 110 3.02 15.30 -8.47
CA MET A 110 3.82 14.54 -7.51
C MET A 110 2.94 13.54 -6.77
N MET A 111 3.26 12.25 -6.84
CA MET A 111 2.55 11.19 -6.13
C MET A 111 3.46 10.55 -5.08
N GLN A 112 2.96 10.42 -3.85
CA GLN A 112 3.62 9.70 -2.78
C GLN A 112 2.90 8.38 -2.52
N VAL A 113 3.65 7.28 -2.42
CA VAL A 113 3.10 5.95 -2.11
C VAL A 113 3.86 5.38 -0.92
N TRP A 114 3.17 5.08 0.18
CA TRP A 114 3.83 4.66 1.41
C TRP A 114 4.00 3.14 1.46
N SER A 115 5.12 2.67 2.01
CA SER A 115 5.43 1.23 2.09
C SER A 115 4.39 0.44 2.89
N GLY A 116 3.70 1.05 3.86
CA GLY A 116 2.60 0.44 4.60
C GLY A 116 1.37 0.12 3.76
N LEU A 117 1.10 0.90 2.70
CA LEU A 117 0.10 0.56 1.68
C LEU A 117 0.56 -0.65 0.86
N MET A 118 1.82 -0.64 0.42
CA MET A 118 2.37 -1.74 -0.39
C MET A 118 2.39 -3.07 0.36
N LEU A 119 2.74 -3.07 1.66
CA LEU A 119 2.67 -4.27 2.50
C LEU A 119 1.24 -4.85 2.54
N ARG A 120 0.22 -3.99 2.57
CA ARG A 120 -1.19 -4.36 2.73
C ARG A 120 -1.88 -4.76 1.43
N ALA A 121 -1.39 -4.32 0.28
CA ALA A 121 -1.92 -4.74 -1.02
C ALA A 121 -1.58 -6.22 -1.28
N ASP A 122 -2.60 -7.04 -1.56
CA ASP A 122 -2.43 -8.47 -1.89
C ASP A 122 -1.96 -8.71 -3.33
N ASN A 123 -2.18 -7.73 -4.20
CA ASN A 123 -1.90 -7.82 -5.62
C ASN A 123 -1.78 -6.43 -6.26
N GLU A 124 -1.37 -6.39 -7.53
CA GLU A 124 -1.14 -5.15 -8.28
C GLU A 124 -2.44 -4.35 -8.48
N ALA A 125 -3.58 -5.03 -8.72
CA ALA A 125 -4.87 -4.35 -8.92
C ALA A 125 -5.34 -3.62 -7.66
N GLN A 126 -5.09 -4.16 -6.47
CA GLN A 126 -5.37 -3.47 -5.20
C GLN A 126 -4.49 -2.23 -5.00
N LEU A 127 -3.19 -2.29 -5.37
CA LEU A 127 -2.36 -1.09 -5.37
C LEU A 127 -2.91 -0.09 -6.40
N ALA A 128 -3.17 -0.55 -7.63
CA ALA A 128 -3.69 0.27 -8.71
C ALA A 128 -5.01 0.93 -8.34
N SER A 129 -5.91 0.29 -7.58
CA SER A 129 -7.17 0.91 -7.13
C SER A 129 -6.94 2.13 -6.27
N VAL A 130 -5.96 2.09 -5.36
CA VAL A 130 -5.61 3.23 -4.52
C VAL A 130 -4.94 4.32 -5.35
N LEU A 131 -4.04 3.96 -6.27
CA LEU A 131 -3.40 4.95 -7.15
C LEU A 131 -4.42 5.60 -8.11
N GLY A 132 -5.38 4.84 -8.61
CA GLY A 132 -6.47 5.32 -9.46
C GLY A 132 -7.40 6.29 -8.72
N HIS A 133 -7.67 6.02 -7.44
CA HIS A 133 -8.39 6.94 -6.54
C HIS A 133 -7.65 8.29 -6.41
N GLU A 134 -6.34 8.26 -6.15
CA GLU A 134 -5.52 9.47 -6.07
C GLU A 134 -5.46 10.24 -7.40
N ILE A 135 -5.38 9.53 -8.53
CA ILE A 135 -5.47 10.15 -9.86
C ILE A 135 -6.86 10.79 -10.04
N GLY A 136 -7.94 10.18 -9.53
CA GLY A 136 -9.27 10.77 -9.54
C GLY A 136 -9.31 12.13 -8.84
N HIS A 137 -8.70 12.26 -7.66
CA HIS A 137 -8.56 13.57 -6.98
C HIS A 137 -7.79 14.60 -7.81
N TYR A 138 -6.74 14.17 -8.50
CA TYR A 138 -5.96 15.03 -9.39
C TYR A 138 -6.77 15.50 -10.61
N LEU A 139 -7.49 14.59 -11.27
CA LEU A 139 -8.29 14.89 -12.46
C LEU A 139 -9.44 15.87 -12.14
N GLU A 140 -10.09 15.72 -10.99
CA GLU A 140 -11.17 16.62 -10.53
C GLU A 140 -10.67 17.84 -9.75
N ARG A 141 -9.34 18.01 -9.62
CA ARG A 141 -8.72 19.16 -8.95
C ARG A 141 -9.24 19.37 -7.52
N HIS A 142 -9.56 18.28 -6.81
CA HIS A 142 -10.12 18.33 -5.46
C HIS A 142 -9.21 19.07 -4.46
N THR A 143 -7.89 18.94 -4.61
CA THR A 143 -6.93 19.67 -3.77
C THR A 143 -6.99 21.19 -4.00
N LEU A 144 -7.25 21.64 -5.22
CA LEU A 144 -7.48 23.05 -5.53
C LEU A 144 -8.82 23.54 -4.96
N SER A 145 -9.85 22.70 -5.01
CA SER A 145 -11.14 22.95 -4.36
C SER A 145 -10.95 23.17 -2.85
N ASN A 146 -10.29 22.23 -2.17
CA ASN A 146 -9.95 22.35 -0.75
C ASN A 146 -9.13 23.62 -0.46
N LEU A 147 -8.16 23.96 -1.32
CA LEU A 147 -7.39 25.20 -1.16
C LEU A 147 -8.29 26.44 -1.18
N ARG A 148 -9.25 26.51 -2.10
CA ARG A 148 -10.17 27.65 -2.23
C ARG A 148 -11.10 27.79 -1.03
N ASP A 149 -11.36 26.70 -0.32
CA ASP A 149 -12.13 26.70 0.93
C ASP A 149 -11.31 27.16 2.15
N ILE A 150 -9.98 27.22 2.06
CA ILE A 150 -9.11 27.69 3.15
C ILE A 150 -9.21 29.21 3.29
N LYS A 151 -9.75 29.66 4.43
CA LYS A 151 -10.00 31.09 4.70
C LYS A 151 -8.87 31.82 5.45
N SER A 152 -7.85 31.12 5.95
CA SER A 152 -6.78 31.75 6.76
C SER A 152 -5.37 31.37 6.30
N ARG A 153 -4.41 32.30 6.45
CA ARG A 153 -2.99 32.08 6.11
C ARG A 153 -2.33 30.99 6.95
N ALA A 154 -2.72 30.84 8.21
CA ALA A 154 -2.17 29.82 9.10
C ALA A 154 -2.59 28.41 8.64
N ALA A 155 -3.89 28.23 8.35
CA ALA A 155 -4.41 26.98 7.80
C ALA A 155 -3.78 26.64 6.44
N PHE A 156 -3.55 27.64 5.58
CA PHE A 156 -2.85 27.44 4.32
C PHE A 156 -1.41 26.91 4.52
N GLY A 157 -0.66 27.46 5.49
CA GLY A 157 0.66 26.94 5.82
C GLY A 157 0.64 25.49 6.33
N GLN A 158 -0.37 25.13 7.15
CA GLN A 158 -0.56 23.76 7.63
C GLN A 158 -0.91 22.78 6.49
N PHE A 159 -1.79 23.20 5.58
CA PHE A 159 -2.15 22.45 4.39
C PHE A 159 -0.94 22.09 3.51
N LEU A 160 -0.08 23.07 3.22
CA LEU A 160 1.16 22.82 2.48
C LEU A 160 2.10 21.89 3.25
N GLY A 161 2.16 22.06 4.57
CA GLY A 161 2.95 21.21 5.45
C GLY A 161 2.59 19.73 5.33
N LEU A 162 1.31 19.39 5.10
CA LEU A 162 0.86 18.00 4.98
C LEU A 162 1.60 17.20 3.90
N PHE A 163 1.94 17.83 2.78
CA PHE A 163 2.70 17.22 1.69
C PHE A 163 4.19 17.09 2.00
N GLY A 164 4.70 17.87 2.96
CA GLY A 164 6.10 17.88 3.40
C GLY A 164 6.37 17.17 4.73
N LEU A 165 5.35 16.63 5.43
CA LEU A 165 5.46 15.95 6.75
C LEU A 165 6.05 14.53 6.66
N ILE A 166 7.13 14.39 5.89
CA ILE A 166 7.82 13.11 5.67
C ILE A 166 8.56 12.73 6.97
N GLY A 167 7.98 11.81 7.75
CA GLY A 167 8.56 11.25 8.98
C GLY A 167 8.02 11.81 10.31
N ALA A 168 7.10 12.79 10.30
CA ALA A 168 6.54 13.38 11.53
C ALA A 168 5.13 12.84 11.85
N LEU A 169 5.07 11.60 12.35
CA LEU A 169 3.83 10.81 12.45
C LEU A 169 2.76 11.40 13.40
N GLY A 170 3.15 12.02 14.52
CA GLY A 170 2.21 12.46 15.56
C GLY A 170 1.38 13.70 15.21
N GLN A 171 1.83 14.54 14.28
CA GLN A 171 1.13 15.79 13.90
C GLN A 171 0.24 15.64 12.66
N VAL A 172 0.47 14.59 11.85
CA VAL A 172 -0.25 14.38 10.59
C VAL A 172 -1.74 14.14 10.85
N GLY A 173 -2.14 13.28 11.78
CA GLY A 173 -3.56 12.94 11.99
C GLY A 173 -4.44 14.13 12.41
N LEU A 174 -3.97 14.96 13.35
CA LEU A 174 -4.71 16.12 13.87
C LEU A 174 -4.84 17.25 12.85
N LEU A 175 -3.79 17.49 12.05
CA LEU A 175 -3.77 18.55 11.05
C LEU A 175 -4.41 18.11 9.72
N ALA A 176 -4.27 16.84 9.33
CA ALA A 176 -4.82 16.30 8.09
C ALA A 176 -6.35 16.30 8.09
N GLY A 177 -6.98 16.01 9.23
CA GLY A 177 -8.45 16.02 9.35
C GLY A 177 -9.09 17.36 8.96
N GLN A 178 -8.38 18.48 9.15
CA GLN A 178 -8.86 19.82 8.80
C GLN A 178 -8.90 20.09 7.29
N PHE A 179 -8.16 19.30 6.51
CA PHE A 179 -8.06 19.42 5.05
C PHE A 179 -8.58 18.17 4.33
N SER A 180 -9.43 17.40 5.02
CA SER A 180 -10.06 16.21 4.49
C SER A 180 -10.90 16.52 3.26
N PHE A 181 -10.95 15.58 2.32
CA PHE A 181 -11.83 15.67 1.17
C PHE A 181 -13.30 15.50 1.59
N SER A 182 -14.20 16.20 0.89
CA SER A 182 -15.63 16.07 1.10
C SER A 182 -16.12 14.68 0.68
N ARG A 183 -17.30 14.26 1.16
CA ARG A 183 -17.90 12.98 0.72
C ARG A 183 -18.17 12.92 -0.78
N GLU A 184 -18.41 14.07 -1.41
CA GLU A 184 -18.58 14.21 -2.86
C GLU A 184 -17.25 13.98 -3.57
N HIS A 185 -16.18 14.67 -3.14
CA HIS A 185 -14.83 14.47 -3.67
C HIS A 185 -14.39 13.00 -3.60
N GLU A 186 -14.64 12.34 -2.46
CA GLU A 186 -14.32 10.92 -2.27
C GLU A 186 -15.19 10.01 -3.17
N SER A 187 -16.47 10.33 -3.37
CA SER A 187 -17.35 9.54 -4.25
C SER A 187 -16.94 9.68 -5.72
N ASP A 188 -16.50 10.86 -6.13
CA ASP A 188 -15.96 11.09 -7.47
C ASP A 188 -14.64 10.35 -7.68
N ALA A 189 -13.72 10.42 -6.71
CA ALA A 189 -12.46 9.70 -6.77
C ALA A 189 -12.66 8.17 -6.82
N ASP A 190 -13.57 7.60 -6.02
CA ASP A 190 -13.92 6.17 -6.05
C ASP A 190 -14.48 5.76 -7.44
N ARG A 191 -15.40 6.56 -8.01
CA ARG A 191 -16.01 6.32 -9.33
C ARG A 191 -14.96 6.40 -10.45
N ILE A 192 -14.14 7.45 -10.45
CA ILE A 192 -13.09 7.66 -11.46
C ILE A 192 -12.04 6.57 -11.35
N GLY A 193 -11.56 6.27 -10.15
CA GLY A 193 -10.56 5.24 -9.90
C GLY A 193 -10.97 3.89 -10.48
N ILE A 194 -12.23 3.47 -10.29
CA ILE A 194 -12.73 2.23 -10.90
C ILE A 194 -12.76 2.29 -12.44
N VAL A 195 -13.14 3.43 -13.04
CA VAL A 195 -13.09 3.59 -14.50
C VAL A 195 -11.64 3.49 -15.01
N LEU A 196 -10.67 4.08 -14.30
CA LEU A 196 -9.25 3.97 -14.65
C LEU A 196 -8.75 2.51 -14.57
N LEU A 197 -9.16 1.77 -13.54
CA LEU A 197 -8.81 0.35 -13.41
C LEU A 197 -9.36 -0.47 -14.57
N HIS A 198 -10.62 -0.24 -14.92
CA HIS A 198 -11.28 -0.90 -16.02
C HIS A 198 -10.57 -0.64 -17.36
N ASN A 199 -10.25 0.63 -17.63
CA ASN A 199 -9.54 1.04 -18.84
C ASN A 199 -8.11 0.45 -18.90
N ALA A 200 -7.48 0.25 -17.74
CA ALA A 200 -6.17 -0.40 -17.61
C ALA A 200 -6.24 -1.94 -17.58
N HIS A 201 -7.43 -2.54 -17.75
CA HIS A 201 -7.68 -3.98 -17.71
C HIS A 201 -7.31 -4.68 -16.40
N TYR A 202 -7.46 -3.98 -15.27
CA TYR A 202 -7.37 -4.58 -13.93
C TYR A 202 -8.71 -5.17 -13.48
N ASP A 203 -8.66 -6.19 -12.62
CA ASP A 203 -9.85 -6.68 -11.90
C ASP A 203 -10.40 -5.58 -10.98
N THR A 204 -11.52 -4.97 -11.37
CA THR A 204 -12.16 -3.89 -10.59
C THR A 204 -12.74 -4.35 -9.27
N THR A 205 -12.94 -5.66 -9.05
CA THR A 205 -13.42 -6.19 -7.76
C THR A 205 -12.39 -6.04 -6.65
N GLU A 206 -11.11 -5.89 -6.99
CA GLU A 206 -10.02 -5.70 -6.03
C GLU A 206 -10.10 -4.36 -5.29
N ALA A 207 -10.74 -3.34 -5.89
CA ALA A 207 -10.94 -2.04 -5.27
C ALA A 207 -11.74 -2.14 -3.95
N ALA A 208 -12.80 -2.95 -3.92
CA ALA A 208 -13.57 -3.17 -2.70
C ALA A 208 -12.82 -4.03 -1.67
N LYS A 209 -12.05 -5.02 -2.14
CA LYS A 209 -11.34 -5.99 -1.28
C LYS A 209 -10.25 -5.33 -0.43
N ILE A 210 -9.47 -4.39 -0.97
CA ILE A 210 -8.43 -3.70 -0.18
C ILE A 210 -9.02 -2.90 0.99
N TRP A 211 -10.17 -2.26 0.80
CA TRP A 211 -10.87 -1.54 1.88
C TRP A 211 -11.47 -2.51 2.91
N GLU A 212 -11.99 -3.65 2.46
CA GLU A 212 -12.48 -4.70 3.36
C GLU A 212 -11.33 -5.28 4.22
N ASN A 213 -10.17 -5.53 3.61
CA ASN A 213 -8.98 -6.00 4.32
C ASN A 213 -8.56 -5.03 5.42
N LEU A 214 -8.53 -3.73 5.12
CA LEU A 214 -8.24 -2.69 6.11
C LEU A 214 -9.29 -2.64 7.23
N ARG A 215 -10.56 -2.82 6.89
CA ARG A 215 -11.65 -2.87 7.86
C ARG A 215 -11.48 -4.04 8.82
N GLU A 216 -11.12 -5.23 8.32
CA GLU A 216 -10.84 -6.40 9.17
C GLU A 216 -9.64 -6.19 10.09
N GLU A 217 -8.53 -5.62 9.59
CA GLU A 217 -7.36 -5.29 10.42
C GLU A 217 -7.75 -4.40 11.60
N SER A 218 -8.58 -3.38 11.34
CA SER A 218 -8.90 -2.34 12.31
C SER A 218 -9.87 -2.78 13.40
N LYS A 219 -10.67 -3.83 13.15
CA LYS A 219 -11.54 -4.44 14.19
C LYS A 219 -10.72 -5.05 15.32
N ALA A 220 -9.48 -5.46 15.06
CA ALA A 220 -8.62 -6.05 16.08
C ALA A 220 -7.92 -4.99 16.97
N GLY A 221 -7.90 -3.72 16.54
CA GLY A 221 -7.31 -2.63 17.30
C GLY A 221 -8.14 -2.22 18.53
N PRO A 222 -7.51 -1.67 19.59
CA PRO A 222 -8.19 -1.29 20.84
C PRO A 222 -9.26 -0.19 20.69
N LEU A 223 -9.30 0.48 19.53
CA LEU A 223 -10.26 1.54 19.24
C LEU A 223 -11.43 1.09 18.36
N GLY A 224 -11.39 -0.13 17.80
CA GLY A 224 -12.46 -0.70 16.97
C GLY A 224 -12.86 0.10 15.72
N ASP A 225 -12.23 1.25 15.47
CA ASP A 225 -12.57 2.19 14.41
C ASP A 225 -11.29 2.73 13.72
N PRO A 226 -10.96 2.25 12.50
CA PRO A 226 -9.82 2.71 11.71
C PRO A 226 -9.80 4.23 11.48
N ALA A 227 -10.98 4.85 11.47
CA ALA A 227 -11.19 6.21 10.99
C ALA A 227 -10.46 7.27 11.80
N LYS A 228 -10.07 6.96 13.05
CA LYS A 228 -9.53 7.96 13.98
C LYS A 228 -8.00 8.08 13.99
N ASN A 229 -7.26 7.07 13.51
CA ASN A 229 -5.79 7.03 13.65
C ASN A 229 -5.01 6.65 12.36
N SER A 230 -5.67 6.41 11.22
CA SER A 230 -4.97 6.21 9.95
C SER A 230 -4.72 7.55 9.25
N PRO A 231 -3.48 7.88 8.83
CA PRO A 231 -3.21 9.04 8.01
C PRO A 231 -4.05 9.09 6.73
N MET A 232 -4.36 7.95 6.11
CA MET A 232 -5.27 7.88 4.96
C MET A 232 -6.68 8.33 5.33
N PHE A 233 -7.26 7.83 6.42
CA PHE A 233 -8.63 8.22 6.81
C PHE A 233 -8.73 9.64 7.38
N ALA A 234 -7.60 10.22 7.80
CA ALA A 234 -7.55 11.63 8.18
C ALA A 234 -7.75 12.57 6.97
N THR A 235 -7.22 12.23 5.79
CA THR A 235 -7.44 12.99 4.55
C THR A 235 -8.62 12.49 3.72
N HIS A 236 -8.95 11.20 3.82
CA HIS A 236 -10.01 10.53 3.08
C HIS A 236 -11.05 9.94 4.06
N PRO A 237 -11.99 10.75 4.57
CA PRO A 237 -12.99 10.27 5.51
C PRO A 237 -13.74 9.06 4.93
N PRO A 238 -13.98 8.02 5.74
CA PRO A 238 -14.69 6.85 5.24
C PRO A 238 -16.08 7.24 4.74
N ILE A 239 -16.40 6.81 3.53
CA ILE A 239 -17.77 6.86 3.03
C ILE A 239 -18.50 5.64 3.60
N HIS A 240 -19.59 5.89 4.35
CA HIS A 240 -20.56 4.84 4.63
C HIS A 240 -21.00 4.27 3.29
N GLU A 241 -20.89 2.95 3.13
CA GLU A 241 -21.21 2.24 1.89
C GLU A 241 -20.13 2.31 0.77
N ARG A 242 -18.88 2.73 1.06
CA ARG A 242 -17.79 2.74 0.04
C ARG A 242 -17.66 1.38 -0.65
N LYS A 243 -17.63 0.31 0.13
CA LYS A 243 -17.50 -1.06 -0.38
C LYS A 243 -18.63 -1.38 -1.35
N GLU A 244 -19.86 -1.16 -0.92
CA GLU A 244 -21.08 -1.44 -1.68
C GLU A 244 -21.12 -0.63 -2.99
N LYS A 245 -20.71 0.64 -2.99
CA LYS A 245 -20.60 1.45 -4.21
C LYS A 245 -19.52 0.93 -5.16
N LEU A 246 -18.33 0.59 -4.65
CA LEU A 246 -17.25 0.04 -5.46
C LEU A 246 -17.66 -1.31 -6.07
N GLU A 247 -18.37 -2.15 -5.32
CA GLU A 247 -18.95 -3.41 -5.82
C GLU A 247 -20.01 -3.15 -6.92
N GLN A 248 -20.87 -2.14 -6.75
CA GLN A 248 -21.83 -1.74 -7.79
C GLN A 248 -21.14 -1.27 -9.06
N TYR A 249 -20.14 -0.37 -8.98
CA TYR A 249 -19.41 0.08 -10.16
C TYR A 249 -18.66 -1.07 -10.84
N ALA A 250 -18.02 -1.95 -10.07
CA ALA A 250 -17.35 -3.13 -10.61
C ALA A 250 -18.33 -4.07 -11.35
N ALA A 251 -19.54 -4.26 -10.80
CA ALA A 251 -20.59 -5.05 -11.43
C ALA A 251 -21.12 -4.41 -12.72
N LEU A 252 -21.29 -3.09 -12.77
CA LEU A 252 -21.70 -2.36 -13.98
C LEU A 252 -20.68 -2.51 -15.12
N LEU A 253 -19.39 -2.53 -14.78
CA LEU A 253 -18.30 -2.61 -15.74
C LEU A 253 -18.00 -4.04 -16.21
N ASN A 254 -18.46 -5.06 -15.46
CA ASN A 254 -18.32 -6.48 -15.77
C ASN A 254 -16.88 -6.86 -16.18
N THR A 255 -15.91 -6.41 -15.39
CA THR A 255 -14.50 -6.48 -15.76
C THR A 255 -13.94 -7.91 -15.68
N GLN A 256 -13.19 -8.32 -16.70
CA GLN A 256 -12.45 -9.60 -16.77
C GLN A 256 -10.93 -9.37 -16.69
N GLY A 257 -10.52 -8.36 -15.93
CA GLY A 257 -9.13 -7.92 -15.83
C GLY A 257 -8.28 -8.83 -14.94
N SER A 258 -6.96 -8.65 -14.99
CA SER A 258 -6.03 -9.39 -14.11
C SER A 258 -5.86 -8.66 -12.78
N ASN A 259 -5.52 -9.41 -11.72
CA ASN A 259 -5.04 -8.83 -10.47
C ASN A 259 -3.51 -8.76 -10.38
N ASN A 260 -2.78 -9.47 -11.28
CA ASN A 260 -1.32 -9.60 -11.33
C ASN A 260 -0.68 -9.94 -9.97
N GLN A 261 -1.31 -10.81 -9.19
CA GLN A 261 -0.80 -11.15 -7.85
C GLN A 261 0.63 -11.71 -7.86
N GLN A 262 0.95 -12.64 -8.75
CA GLN A 262 2.28 -13.26 -8.76
C GLN A 262 3.39 -12.24 -9.03
N GLU A 263 3.24 -11.41 -10.06
CA GLU A 263 4.21 -10.36 -10.38
C GLU A 263 4.35 -9.38 -9.20
N TRP A 264 3.24 -8.98 -8.58
CA TRP A 264 3.28 -8.14 -7.38
C TRP A 264 4.11 -8.74 -6.24
N LEU A 265 3.94 -10.03 -5.96
CA LEU A 265 4.70 -10.72 -4.90
C LEU A 265 6.19 -10.81 -5.24
N GLU A 266 6.55 -11.08 -6.49
CA GLU A 266 7.93 -11.12 -6.95
C GLU A 266 8.61 -9.74 -6.84
N ARG A 267 7.90 -8.67 -7.26
CA ARG A 267 8.39 -7.28 -7.22
C ARG A 267 8.57 -6.75 -5.81
N THR A 268 7.77 -7.22 -4.86
CA THR A 268 7.80 -6.74 -3.45
C THR A 268 8.65 -7.60 -2.52
N ALA A 269 8.96 -8.84 -2.90
CA ALA A 269 9.74 -9.76 -2.07
C ALA A 269 11.08 -9.19 -1.54
N PRO A 270 11.86 -8.37 -2.29
CA PRO A 270 13.10 -7.79 -1.79
C PRO A 270 12.92 -6.80 -0.62
N PHE A 271 11.76 -6.16 -0.52
CA PHE A 271 11.48 -5.12 0.48
C PHE A 271 10.70 -5.63 1.70
N LEU A 272 10.16 -6.85 1.61
CA LEU A 272 9.23 -7.41 2.57
C LEU A 272 9.77 -7.37 4.01
N HIS A 273 11.02 -7.79 4.23
CA HIS A 273 11.63 -7.83 5.55
C HIS A 273 11.62 -6.45 6.22
N ASP A 274 12.09 -5.42 5.50
CA ASP A 274 12.12 -4.03 5.99
C ASP A 274 10.73 -3.50 6.32
N TRP A 275 9.72 -3.85 5.50
CA TRP A 275 8.34 -3.44 5.74
C TRP A 275 7.71 -4.13 6.94
N LEU A 276 8.01 -5.42 7.16
CA LEU A 276 7.58 -6.14 8.36
C LEU A 276 8.23 -5.56 9.62
N VAL A 277 9.53 -5.23 9.57
CA VAL A 277 10.23 -4.53 10.65
C VAL A 277 9.55 -3.19 10.97
N ASP A 278 9.21 -2.40 9.96
CA ASP A 278 8.55 -1.11 10.16
C ASP A 278 7.12 -1.27 10.71
N GLU A 279 6.38 -2.29 10.27
CA GLU A 279 5.05 -2.63 10.79
C GLU A 279 5.11 -3.09 12.25
N ILE A 280 6.10 -3.90 12.63
CA ILE A 280 6.32 -4.29 14.03
C ILE A 280 6.59 -3.04 14.89
N LYS A 281 7.41 -2.10 14.40
CA LYS A 281 7.71 -0.83 15.09
C LYS A 281 6.50 0.09 15.24
N ARG A 282 5.46 -0.07 14.40
CA ARG A 282 4.20 0.68 14.52
C ARG A 282 3.51 0.44 15.86
N GLY A 283 3.73 -0.72 16.49
CA GLY A 283 3.26 -1.03 17.84
C GLY A 283 1.78 -1.43 17.94
N SER A 284 1.01 -1.37 16.86
CA SER A 284 -0.37 -1.88 16.82
C SER A 284 -0.41 -3.39 16.59
N TYR A 285 0.00 -4.13 17.61
CA TYR A 285 0.22 -5.58 17.52
C TYR A 285 -1.01 -6.40 17.12
N ALA A 286 -2.21 -6.07 17.63
CA ALA A 286 -3.42 -6.82 17.31
C ALA A 286 -3.81 -6.70 15.83
N GLU A 287 -3.76 -5.49 15.27
CA GLU A 287 -4.02 -5.24 13.84
C GLU A 287 -2.94 -5.92 12.97
N SER A 288 -1.69 -5.83 13.38
CA SER A 288 -0.55 -6.40 12.66
C SER A 288 -0.61 -7.93 12.61
N LEU A 289 -1.11 -8.60 13.67
CA LEU A 289 -1.34 -10.04 13.66
C LEU A 289 -2.42 -10.45 12.63
N VAL A 290 -3.50 -9.68 12.50
CA VAL A 290 -4.53 -9.92 11.47
C VAL A 290 -3.92 -9.76 10.07
N LEU A 291 -3.13 -8.70 9.86
CA LEU A 291 -2.41 -8.48 8.61
C LEU A 291 -1.51 -9.69 8.29
N PHE A 292 -0.63 -10.10 9.20
CA PHE A 292 0.31 -11.20 8.94
C PHE A 292 -0.37 -12.55 8.77
N GLU A 293 -1.52 -12.78 9.41
CA GLU A 293 -2.34 -13.96 9.15
C GLU A 293 -2.82 -13.98 7.70
N ARG A 294 -3.41 -12.88 7.22
CA ARG A 294 -3.80 -12.72 5.82
C ARG A 294 -2.61 -12.90 4.87
N LEU A 295 -1.47 -12.25 5.15
CA LEU A 295 -0.31 -12.29 4.24
C LEU A 295 0.34 -13.67 4.19
N SER A 296 0.32 -14.43 5.29
CA SER A 296 0.85 -15.80 5.31
C SER A 296 0.09 -16.77 4.41
N GLY A 297 -1.12 -16.43 3.96
CA GLY A 297 -1.85 -17.19 2.94
C GLY A 297 -1.20 -17.16 1.54
N ARG A 298 -0.26 -16.24 1.28
CA ARG A 298 0.37 -16.01 -0.04
C ARG A 298 1.42 -17.05 -0.42
N GLN A 299 1.88 -17.89 0.52
CA GLN A 299 2.90 -18.95 0.30
C GLN A 299 4.28 -18.50 -0.20
N VAL A 300 4.54 -17.19 -0.28
CA VAL A 300 5.86 -16.62 -0.61
C VAL A 300 6.51 -16.10 0.67
N LYS A 301 7.81 -16.33 0.86
CA LYS A 301 8.59 -15.81 2.02
C LYS A 301 7.96 -16.19 3.37
N GLN A 302 7.47 -17.41 3.52
CA GLN A 302 6.71 -17.82 4.72
C GLN A 302 7.48 -17.65 6.03
N ALA A 303 8.80 -17.89 6.03
CA ALA A 303 9.63 -17.70 7.22
C ALA A 303 9.63 -16.25 7.73
N GLU A 304 9.52 -15.25 6.85
CA GLU A 304 9.44 -13.82 7.21
C GLU A 304 8.15 -13.51 7.97
N TYR A 305 7.00 -14.00 7.49
CA TYR A 305 5.72 -13.77 8.16
C TYR A 305 5.64 -14.49 9.51
N LEU A 306 6.16 -15.71 9.59
CA LEU A 306 6.24 -16.48 10.84
C LEU A 306 7.15 -15.78 11.86
N TRP A 307 8.31 -15.32 11.41
CA TRP A 307 9.21 -14.51 12.23
C TRP A 307 8.54 -13.22 12.72
N ALA A 308 7.87 -12.49 11.83
CA ALA A 308 7.21 -11.23 12.20
C ALA A 308 6.07 -11.44 13.20
N LYS A 309 5.28 -12.52 13.05
CA LYS A 309 4.29 -12.94 14.07
C LYS A 309 4.95 -13.25 15.41
N ALA A 310 6.07 -13.97 15.38
CA ALA A 310 6.84 -14.32 16.59
C ALA A 310 7.38 -13.08 17.31
N GLU A 311 7.93 -12.11 16.58
CA GLU A 311 8.39 -10.83 17.14
C GLU A 311 7.25 -10.05 17.81
N ILE A 312 6.08 -9.99 17.17
CA ILE A 312 4.92 -9.32 17.78
C ILE A 312 4.53 -10.01 19.09
N LEU A 313 4.42 -11.34 19.11
CA LEU A 313 4.08 -12.08 20.32
C LEU A 313 5.12 -11.82 21.42
N ARG A 314 6.42 -11.91 21.09
CA ARG A 314 7.52 -11.64 22.01
C ARG A 314 7.45 -10.22 22.59
N LEU A 315 7.15 -9.22 21.77
CA LEU A 315 7.07 -7.81 22.19
C LEU A 315 5.78 -7.48 22.95
N ARG A 316 4.66 -8.13 22.60
CA ARG A 316 3.36 -7.98 23.27
C ARG A 316 3.40 -8.56 24.68
N ASN A 317 4.14 -9.65 24.88
CA ASN A 317 4.49 -10.21 26.18
C ASN A 317 3.28 -10.41 27.11
N GLN A 318 2.16 -10.90 26.57
CA GLN A 318 0.99 -11.34 27.35
C GLN A 318 1.16 -12.79 27.84
N ASP A 319 0.20 -13.28 28.63
CA ASP A 319 0.16 -14.67 29.05
C ASP A 319 0.24 -15.61 27.84
N LYS A 320 1.12 -16.62 27.91
CA LYS A 320 1.44 -17.60 26.85
C LYS A 320 2.13 -17.06 25.59
N ASP A 321 2.30 -15.75 25.42
CA ASP A 321 2.94 -15.19 24.23
C ASP A 321 4.36 -15.69 24.03
N ALA A 322 5.12 -15.91 25.10
CA ALA A 322 6.47 -16.45 25.03
C ALA A 322 6.51 -17.86 24.41
N ASP A 323 5.57 -18.73 24.77
CA ASP A 323 5.47 -20.09 24.22
C ASP A 323 4.97 -20.08 22.77
N LEU A 324 3.98 -19.22 22.48
CA LEU A 324 3.48 -19.03 21.13
C LEU A 324 4.58 -18.45 20.21
N ALA A 325 5.35 -17.48 20.67
CA ALA A 325 6.45 -16.89 19.93
C ALA A 325 7.52 -17.94 19.60
N LEU A 326 7.94 -18.76 20.58
CA LEU A 326 8.87 -19.88 20.33
C LEU A 326 8.33 -20.85 19.29
N THR A 327 7.04 -21.18 19.33
CA THR A 327 6.39 -22.04 18.32
C THR A 327 6.45 -21.41 16.92
N GLN A 328 6.19 -20.10 16.80
CA GLN A 328 6.26 -19.38 15.53
C GLN A 328 7.70 -19.27 15.00
N TYR A 329 8.69 -19.01 15.86
CA TYR A 329 10.10 -19.02 15.44
C TYR A 329 10.55 -20.40 14.96
N GLN A 330 10.16 -21.48 15.64
CA GLN A 330 10.43 -22.84 15.20
C GLN A 330 9.79 -23.15 13.84
N ALA A 331 8.56 -22.68 13.62
CA ALA A 331 7.91 -22.78 12.33
C ALA A 331 8.64 -21.97 11.25
N ALA A 332 9.18 -20.79 11.57
CA ALA A 332 9.98 -20.00 10.64
C ALA A 332 11.26 -20.75 10.21
N ILE A 333 11.98 -21.35 11.17
CA ILE A 333 13.16 -22.20 10.89
C ILE A 333 12.77 -23.39 10.01
N ALA A 334 11.65 -24.05 10.32
CA ALA A 334 11.17 -25.20 9.53
C ALA A 334 10.77 -24.83 8.10
N ALA A 335 10.30 -23.59 7.87
CA ALA A 335 10.00 -23.07 6.54
C ALA A 335 11.27 -22.75 5.72
N GLY A 336 12.40 -22.54 6.39
CA GLY A 336 13.71 -22.25 5.79
C GLY A 336 13.87 -20.82 5.29
N ASN A 337 15.12 -20.35 5.23
CA ASN A 337 15.49 -18.96 4.94
C ASN A 337 14.86 -17.97 5.93
N GLU A 338 14.84 -18.34 7.21
CA GLU A 338 14.39 -17.47 8.28
C GLU A 338 15.30 -16.24 8.45
N PRO A 339 14.75 -15.10 8.87
CA PRO A 339 15.57 -13.97 9.30
C PRO A 339 16.48 -14.37 10.45
N ALA A 340 17.74 -13.89 10.46
CA ALA A 340 18.70 -14.20 11.53
C ALA A 340 18.14 -13.81 12.91
N GLU A 341 17.37 -12.73 12.95
CA GLU A 341 16.63 -12.21 14.11
C GLU A 341 15.73 -13.26 14.78
N THR A 342 15.33 -14.32 14.07
CA THR A 342 14.63 -15.49 14.62
C THR A 342 15.39 -16.07 15.81
N HIS A 343 16.68 -16.32 15.65
CA HIS A 343 17.53 -16.88 16.69
C HIS A 343 17.74 -15.89 17.83
N ARG A 344 17.89 -14.59 17.52
CA ARG A 344 17.94 -13.53 18.56
C ARG A 344 16.68 -13.51 19.41
N GLY A 345 15.51 -13.54 18.77
CA GLY A 345 14.21 -13.53 19.42
C GLY A 345 13.99 -14.74 20.34
N MET A 346 14.33 -15.94 19.87
CA MET A 346 14.31 -17.15 20.69
C MET A 346 15.25 -17.06 21.89
N GLY A 347 16.48 -16.58 21.69
CA GLY A 347 17.48 -16.42 22.76
C GLY A 347 17.00 -15.48 23.86
N LEU A 348 16.35 -14.37 23.50
CA LEU A 348 15.75 -13.43 24.46
C LEU A 348 14.66 -14.10 25.31
N ILE A 349 13.79 -14.93 24.70
CA ILE A 349 12.75 -15.65 25.43
C ILE A 349 13.36 -16.69 26.38
N TRP A 350 14.34 -17.48 25.92
CA TRP A 350 14.98 -18.48 26.76
C TRP A 350 15.73 -17.87 27.94
N ARG A 351 16.37 -16.72 27.72
CA ARG A 351 17.00 -15.92 28.78
C ARG A 351 15.96 -15.49 29.81
N GLN A 352 14.82 -14.95 29.38
CA GLN A 352 13.72 -14.55 30.27
C GLN A 352 13.17 -15.74 31.08
N LYS A 353 13.12 -16.94 30.48
CA LYS A 353 12.71 -18.19 31.15
C LYS A 353 13.79 -18.81 32.05
N GLY A 354 15.00 -18.26 32.09
CA GLY A 354 16.12 -18.79 32.87
C GLY A 354 16.81 -20.02 32.27
N ASN A 355 16.50 -20.42 31.03
CA ASN A 355 17.19 -21.51 30.35
C ASN A 355 18.46 -20.99 29.68
N LYS A 356 19.56 -20.94 30.44
CA LYS A 356 20.84 -20.35 30.01
C LYS A 356 21.43 -21.05 28.78
N ASP A 357 21.38 -22.38 28.74
CA ASP A 357 21.99 -23.17 27.66
C ASP A 357 21.30 -22.92 26.32
N GLN A 358 19.96 -22.92 26.31
CA GLN A 358 19.19 -22.62 25.09
C GLN A 358 19.35 -21.16 24.66
N ALA A 359 19.37 -20.23 25.62
CA ALA A 359 19.58 -18.82 25.32
C ALA A 359 20.93 -18.58 24.63
N LYS A 360 22.00 -19.18 25.16
CA LYS A 360 23.35 -19.09 24.60
C LYS A 360 23.41 -19.66 23.19
N LEU A 361 22.89 -20.88 22.98
CA LEU A 361 22.87 -21.53 21.66
C LEU A 361 22.20 -20.64 20.61
N CYS A 362 21.02 -20.08 20.92
CA CYS A 362 20.30 -19.19 20.02
C CYS A 362 21.08 -17.89 19.72
N PHE A 363 21.73 -17.28 20.72
CA PHE A 363 22.54 -16.09 20.50
C PHE A 363 23.80 -16.36 19.65
N GLU A 364 24.44 -17.52 19.82
CA GLU A 364 25.58 -17.93 19.00
C GLU A 364 25.15 -18.14 17.53
N GLN A 365 24.00 -18.79 17.30
CA GLN A 365 23.42 -18.97 15.96
C GLN A 365 23.09 -17.62 15.30
N TYR A 366 22.54 -16.67 16.06
CA TYR A 366 22.30 -15.31 15.56
C TYR A 366 23.60 -14.63 15.11
N LEU A 367 24.63 -14.63 15.96
CA LEU A 367 25.92 -14.00 15.65
C LEU A 367 26.67 -14.69 14.51
N GLN A 368 26.47 -15.99 14.32
CA GLN A 368 27.00 -16.71 13.16
C GLN A 368 26.32 -16.24 11.86
N SER A 369 25.01 -16.02 11.90
CA SER A 369 24.21 -15.65 10.72
C SER A 369 24.30 -14.15 10.39
N ALA A 370 24.48 -13.30 11.41
CA ALA A 370 24.54 -11.85 11.27
C ALA A 370 25.64 -11.23 12.17
N PRO A 371 26.93 -11.51 11.90
CA PRO A 371 28.04 -11.07 12.76
C PRO A 371 28.21 -9.54 12.84
N GLU A 372 27.79 -8.82 11.79
CA GLU A 372 27.88 -7.36 11.67
C GLU A 372 26.57 -6.65 12.01
N ALA A 373 25.60 -7.35 12.61
CA ALA A 373 24.36 -6.72 13.05
C ALA A 373 24.63 -5.59 14.06
N GLY A 374 23.86 -4.50 13.99
CA GLY A 374 24.08 -3.32 14.85
C GLY A 374 23.94 -3.59 16.36
N ASP A 375 23.27 -4.68 16.73
CA ASP A 375 23.09 -5.16 18.10
C ASP A 375 24.05 -6.31 18.49
N ALA A 376 24.97 -6.72 17.61
CA ALA A 376 25.84 -7.87 17.84
C ALA A 376 26.68 -7.75 19.12
N LEU A 377 27.16 -6.55 19.45
CA LEU A 377 27.90 -6.30 20.71
C LEU A 377 27.03 -6.51 21.95
N MET A 378 25.75 -6.11 21.89
CA MET A 378 24.80 -6.34 22.98
C MET A 378 24.56 -7.85 23.17
N ILE A 379 24.40 -8.59 22.07
CA ILE A 379 24.19 -10.04 22.14
C ILE A 379 25.42 -10.78 22.67
N LYS A 380 26.64 -10.35 22.31
CA LYS A 380 27.89 -10.88 22.90
C LYS A 380 27.94 -10.69 24.41
N SER A 381 27.58 -9.51 24.91
CA SER A 381 27.47 -9.25 26.34
C SER A 381 26.45 -10.16 27.02
N TYR A 382 25.31 -10.46 26.38
CA TYR A 382 24.35 -11.41 26.94
C TYR A 382 24.90 -12.83 27.05
N ILE A 383 25.72 -13.28 26.09
CA ILE A 383 26.39 -14.59 26.18
C ILE A 383 27.39 -14.62 27.34
N GLU A 384 28.14 -13.55 27.56
CA GLU A 384 29.09 -13.43 28.68
C GLU A 384 28.36 -13.52 30.03
N ASP A 385 27.27 -12.77 30.21
CA ASP A 385 26.45 -12.80 31.42
C ASP A 385 25.90 -14.21 31.71
N LEU A 386 25.53 -14.97 30.67
CA LEU A 386 25.00 -16.33 30.81
C LEU A 386 26.07 -17.35 31.25
N ASN A 387 27.36 -17.06 31.07
CA ASN A 387 28.46 -17.92 31.53
C ASN A 387 28.83 -17.69 33.00
N THR A 388 28.31 -16.62 33.61
CA THR A 388 28.40 -16.35 35.06
C THR A 388 27.18 -16.92 35.79
#